data_AF-A0A2S3R1F9-F1
#
_entry.id   AF-A0A2S3R1F9-F1
#
_cell.length_a   1.000
_cell.length_b   1.000
_cell.length_c   1.000
_cell.angle_alpha   90.00
_cell.angle_beta   90.00
_cell.angle_gamma   90.00
#
_symmetry.space_group_name_H-M   'P 1'
#
loop_
_entity.id
_entity.type
_entity.pdbx_description
1 polymer ?
#
loop_
_entity_poly.entity_id
_entity_poly.type
_entity_poly.pdbx_seq_one_letter_code
_entity_poly.pdbx_strand_id
1 'polypeptide(L)'
;MKDYDIEQCEKAFRLFNQYGSSEQVAKELGCSVGDVHRMMQPIMERMQNEVNEMVEHIIREKRHLPDCPKHGCSGKVHPPKEGESLFVCDNCHARFKLK
;
A
#
# COMPACT_ATOMS: atom_id res chain seq x y z
N MET A 1 23.14 -13.20 -15.52
CA MET A 1 22.35 -12.04 -15.06
C MET A 1 23.35 -11.00 -14.56
N LYS A 2 23.16 -9.71 -14.83
CA LYS A 2 24.00 -8.67 -14.21
C LYS A 2 23.46 -8.46 -12.79
N ASP A 3 24.26 -8.78 -11.79
CA ASP A 3 23.98 -8.42 -10.41
C ASP A 3 24.48 -6.98 -10.20
N TYR A 4 23.58 -6.09 -9.81
CA TYR A 4 23.91 -4.71 -9.49
C TYR A 4 24.25 -4.61 -8.01
N ASP A 5 25.26 -3.80 -7.70
CA ASP A 5 25.60 -3.53 -6.30
C ASP A 5 24.49 -2.74 -5.59
N ILE A 6 24.37 -2.93 -4.28
CA ILE A 6 23.33 -2.31 -3.45
C ILE A 6 23.37 -0.78 -3.59
N GLU A 7 24.57 -0.19 -3.64
CA GLU A 7 24.75 1.24 -3.81
C GLU A 7 24.16 1.77 -5.14
N GLN A 8 24.25 0.97 -6.21
CA GLN A 8 23.68 1.34 -7.52
C GLN A 8 22.15 1.30 -7.49
N CYS A 9 21.58 0.27 -6.85
CA CYS A 9 20.14 0.15 -6.67
C CYS A 9 19.56 1.30 -5.83
N GLU A 10 20.21 1.66 -4.72
CA GLU A 10 19.78 2.79 -3.89
C GLU A 10 19.88 4.12 -4.63
N LYS A 11 20.95 4.32 -5.40
CA LYS A 11 21.14 5.53 -6.20
C LYS A 11 20.07 5.65 -7.28
N ALA A 12 19.76 4.57 -7.99
CA ALA A 12 18.69 4.53 -8.99
C ALA A 12 17.33 4.86 -8.37
N PHE A 13 17.03 4.31 -7.19
CA PHE A 13 15.79 4.59 -6.47
C PHE A 13 15.68 6.05 -6.02
N ARG A 14 16.77 6.62 -5.48
CA ARG A 14 16.80 8.05 -5.08
C ARG A 14 16.56 8.96 -6.28
N LEU A 15 17.22 8.72 -7.41
CA LEU A 15 17.04 9.49 -8.63
C LEU A 15 15.62 9.31 -9.19
N PHE A 16 15.04 8.12 -9.09
CA PHE A 16 13.66 7.88 -9.51
C PHE A 16 12.67 8.70 -8.68
N ASN A 17 12.84 8.76 -7.35
CA ASN A 17 11.99 9.59 -6.47
C ASN A 17 12.15 11.09 -6.75
N GLN A 18 13.32 11.52 -7.22
CA GLN A 18 13.57 12.92 -7.58
C GLN A 18 12.92 13.29 -8.94
N TYR A 19 13.04 12.42 -9.94
CA TYR A 19 12.66 12.73 -11.32
C TYR A 19 11.28 12.20 -11.73
N GLY A 20 10.79 11.15 -11.08
CA GLY A 20 9.57 10.43 -11.48
C GLY A 20 9.68 9.74 -12.85
N SER A 21 10.88 9.56 -13.40
CA SER A 21 11.09 9.02 -14.76
C SER A 21 12.30 8.09 -14.84
N SER A 22 12.06 6.84 -15.23
CA SER A 22 13.12 5.85 -15.45
C SER A 22 14.04 6.20 -16.62
N GLU A 23 13.57 6.99 -17.59
CA GLU A 23 14.39 7.48 -18.72
C GLU A 23 15.44 8.49 -18.25
N GLN A 24 15.06 9.40 -17.35
CA GLN A 24 15.98 10.38 -16.78
C GLN A 24 17.01 9.70 -15.87
N VAL A 25 16.59 8.72 -15.08
CA VAL A 25 17.50 7.90 -14.25
C VAL A 25 18.49 7.12 -15.11
N ALA A 26 18.03 6.51 -16.20
CA ALA A 26 18.88 5.76 -17.13
C ALA A 26 19.96 6.66 -17.76
N LYS A 27 19.58 7.87 -18.17
CA LYS A 27 20.50 8.88 -18.70
C LYS A 27 21.55 9.30 -17.67
N GLU A 28 21.14 9.55 -16.43
CA GLU A 28 22.03 9.97 -15.34
C GLU A 28 23.04 8.88 -14.94
N LEU A 29 22.61 7.62 -14.97
CA LEU A 29 23.44 6.47 -14.61
C LEU A 29 24.21 5.87 -15.79
N GLY A 30 24.00 6.38 -17.01
CA GLY A 30 24.63 5.85 -18.22
C GLY A 30 24.26 4.40 -18.53
N CYS A 31 23.02 3.99 -18.22
CA CYS A 31 22.53 2.63 -18.42
C CYS A 31 21.21 2.61 -19.21
N SER A 32 20.66 1.42 -19.47
CA SER A 32 19.36 1.29 -20.14
C SER A 32 18.20 1.43 -19.15
N VAL A 33 17.01 1.82 -19.65
CA VAL A 33 15.77 1.83 -18.84
C VAL A 33 15.48 0.44 -18.25
N GLY A 34 15.76 -0.63 -19.01
CA GLY A 34 15.63 -2.00 -18.50
C GLY A 34 16.62 -2.36 -17.39
N ASP A 35 17.78 -1.69 -17.31
CA ASP A 35 18.69 -1.81 -16.17
C ASP A 35 18.13 -1.08 -14.95
N VAL A 36 17.53 0.10 -15.12
CA VAL A 36 16.85 0.85 -14.05
C VAL A 36 15.72 0.02 -13.44
N HIS A 37 14.86 -0.60 -14.26
CA HIS A 37 13.82 -1.49 -13.75
C HIS A 37 14.39 -2.67 -12.94
N ARG A 38 15.48 -3.29 -13.40
CA ARG A 38 16.13 -4.39 -12.68
C ARG A 38 16.77 -3.93 -11.37
N MET A 39 17.36 -2.73 -11.34
CA MET A 39 17.91 -2.13 -10.11
C MET A 39 16.81 -1.79 -9.09
N MET A 40 15.63 -1.36 -9.55
CA MET A 40 14.51 -1.01 -8.68
C MET A 40 13.69 -2.21 -8.22
N GLN A 41 13.64 -3.30 -8.99
CA GLN A 41 12.78 -4.44 -8.73
C GLN A 41 12.92 -5.00 -7.30
N PRO A 42 14.12 -5.24 -6.74
CA PRO A 42 14.25 -5.75 -5.37
C PRO A 42 13.70 -4.80 -4.31
N ILE A 43 13.81 -3.49 -4.52
CA ILE A 43 13.30 -2.46 -3.61
C ILE A 43 11.77 -2.43 -3.68
N MET A 44 11.22 -2.45 -4.90
CA MET A 44 9.76 -2.48 -5.11
C MET A 44 9.14 -3.75 -4.55
N GLU A 45 9.78 -4.92 -4.72
CA GLU A 45 9.33 -6.18 -4.13
C GLU A 45 9.32 -6.13 -2.60
N ARG A 46 10.36 -5.57 -1.96
CA ARG A 46 10.37 -5.38 -0.51
C ARG A 46 9.23 -4.48 -0.04
N MET A 47 9.07 -3.31 -0.67
CA MET A 47 7.99 -2.39 -0.34
C MET A 47 6.60 -3.04 -0.55
N GLN A 48 6.43 -3.80 -1.63
CA GLN A 48 5.18 -4.52 -1.89
C GLN A 48 4.90 -5.56 -0.81
N ASN A 49 5.91 -6.30 -0.37
CA ASN A 49 5.76 -7.29 0.70
C ASN A 49 5.39 -6.62 2.03
N GLU A 50 6.03 -5.51 2.40
CA GLU A 50 5.67 -4.74 3.60
C GLU A 50 4.22 -4.24 3.54
N VAL A 51 3.80 -3.68 2.40
CA VAL A 51 2.40 -3.27 2.20
C VAL A 51 1.45 -4.46 2.31
N ASN A 52 1.78 -5.60 1.72
CA ASN A 52 0.96 -6.81 1.80
C ASN A 52 0.82 -7.28 3.25
N GLU A 53 1.90 -7.30 4.04
CA GLU A 53 1.87 -7.70 5.45
C GLU A 53 0.98 -6.77 6.29
N MET A 54 1.06 -5.45 6.09
CA MET A 54 0.17 -4.50 6.77
C MET A 54 -1.29 -4.69 6.39
N VAL A 55 -1.58 -4.90 5.10
CA VAL A 55 -2.93 -5.15 4.60
C VAL A 55 -3.49 -6.45 5.16
N GLU A 56 -2.69 -7.52 5.22
CA GLU A 56 -3.10 -8.79 5.83
C GLU A 56 -3.51 -8.61 7.30
N HIS A 57 -2.75 -7.82 8.06
CA HIS A 57 -3.09 -7.54 9.46
C HIS A 57 -4.47 -6.87 9.58
N ILE A 58 -4.70 -5.82 8.78
CA ILE A 58 -5.98 -5.10 8.77
C ILE A 58 -7.13 -6.03 8.36
N ILE A 59 -6.93 -6.88 7.35
CA ILE A 59 -7.94 -7.85 6.92
C ILE A 59 -8.25 -8.82 8.06
N ARG A 60 -7.24 -9.37 8.73
CA ARG A 60 -7.43 -10.30 9.86
C ARG A 60 -8.18 -9.66 11.01
N GLU A 61 -7.87 -8.41 11.35
CA GLU A 61 -8.59 -7.66 12.39
C GLU A 61 -10.02 -7.35 11.98
N LYS A 62 -10.28 -7.00 10.72
CA LYS A 62 -11.61 -6.54 10.29
C LYS A 62 -12.53 -7.64 9.77
N ARG A 63 -12.03 -8.84 9.45
CA ARG A 63 -12.84 -9.92 8.86
C ARG A 63 -14.05 -10.35 9.69
N HIS A 64 -13.95 -10.23 11.01
CA HIS A 64 -15.02 -10.59 11.95
C HIS A 64 -16.13 -9.53 12.04
N LEU A 65 -15.88 -8.32 11.53
CA LEU A 65 -16.86 -7.24 11.55
C LEU A 65 -17.88 -7.41 10.42
N PRO A 66 -19.16 -7.10 10.67
CA PRO A 66 -20.19 -7.13 9.65
C PRO A 66 -19.96 -6.09 8.56
N ASP A 67 -20.36 -6.43 7.33
CA ASP A 67 -20.35 -5.48 6.21
C ASP A 67 -21.43 -4.39 6.38
N CYS A 68 -21.17 -3.22 5.80
CA CYS A 68 -22.12 -2.14 5.80
C CYS A 68 -23.37 -2.52 4.98
N PRO A 69 -24.60 -2.40 5.55
CA PRO A 69 -25.83 -2.72 4.81
C PRO A 69 -26.20 -1.66 3.77
N LYS A 70 -25.48 -0.52 3.70
CA LYS A 70 -25.74 0.54 2.72
C LYS A 70 -25.28 0.08 1.33
N HIS A 71 -26.19 0.12 0.35
CA HIS A 71 -25.88 -0.24 -1.03
C HIS A 71 -24.69 0.56 -1.57
N GLY A 72 -23.73 -0.13 -2.18
CA GLY A 72 -22.50 0.45 -2.72
C GLY A 72 -21.41 0.78 -1.69
N CYS A 73 -21.60 0.48 -0.40
CA CYS A 73 -20.58 0.66 0.61
C CYS A 73 -19.80 -0.64 0.88
N SER A 74 -18.47 -0.60 0.77
CA SER A 74 -17.56 -1.71 1.11
C SER A 74 -16.96 -1.63 2.52
N GLY A 75 -17.50 -0.75 3.38
CA GLY A 75 -17.00 -0.56 4.74
C GLY A 75 -17.47 -1.62 5.72
N LYS A 76 -16.80 -1.70 6.86
CA LYS A 76 -17.16 -2.55 7.99
C LYS A 76 -17.86 -1.76 9.07
N VAL A 77 -18.79 -2.41 9.79
CA VAL A 77 -19.58 -1.82 10.86
C VAL A 77 -18.95 -2.16 12.20
N HIS A 78 -18.50 -1.14 12.92
CA HIS A 78 -17.81 -1.26 14.21
C HIS A 78 -18.80 -1.13 15.37
N PRO A 79 -18.57 -1.85 16.49
CA PRO A 79 -19.39 -1.71 17.69
C PRO A 79 -19.27 -0.30 18.29
N PRO A 80 -20.28 0.17 19.05
CA PRO A 80 -20.21 1.42 19.76
C PRO A 80 -19.04 1.42 20.76
N LYS A 81 -18.39 2.58 20.94
CA LYS A 81 -17.40 2.77 22.01
C LYS A 81 -18.10 2.96 23.36
N GLU A 82 -17.31 2.98 24.44
CA GLU A 82 -17.83 3.25 25.79
C GLU A 82 -18.59 4.60 25.81
N GLY A 83 -19.84 4.57 26.28
CA GLY A 83 -20.74 5.73 26.30
C GLY A 83 -21.53 5.96 24.99
N GLU A 84 -21.30 5.17 23.94
CA GLU A 84 -22.05 5.24 22.67
C GLU A 84 -23.12 4.15 22.58
N SER A 85 -24.14 4.39 21.75
CA SER A 85 -25.25 3.44 21.51
C SER A 85 -25.40 3.03 20.04
N LEU A 86 -24.52 3.53 19.15
CA LEU A 86 -24.64 3.37 17.72
C LEU A 86 -23.42 2.67 17.14
N PHE A 87 -23.68 1.71 16.26
CA PHE A 87 -22.66 1.09 15.42
C PHE A 87 -22.31 2.04 14.28
N VAL A 88 -21.04 2.10 13.90
CA VAL A 88 -20.57 3.07 12.89
C VAL A 88 -19.79 2.37 11.78
N CYS A 89 -20.13 2.68 10.53
CA CYS A 89 -19.36 2.21 9.37
C CYS A 89 -18.05 3.00 9.22
N ASP A 90 -16.93 2.30 8.99
CA ASP A 90 -15.61 2.94 8.81
C ASP A 90 -15.37 3.59 7.44
N ASN A 91 -16.24 3.33 6.46
CA ASN A 91 -16.13 3.91 5.12
C ASN A 91 -17.14 5.03 4.88
N CYS A 92 -18.43 4.75 5.04
CA CYS A 92 -19.49 5.73 4.75
C CYS A 92 -19.99 6.50 5.98
N HIS A 93 -19.46 6.21 7.17
CA HIS A 93 -19.83 6.82 8.45
C HIS A 93 -21.32 6.74 8.84
N ALA A 94 -22.08 5.86 8.17
CA ALA A 94 -23.48 5.59 8.54
C ALA A 94 -23.56 4.99 9.95
N ARG A 95 -24.62 5.35 10.68
CA ARG A 95 -24.87 4.94 12.06
C ARG A 95 -26.05 3.98 12.13
N PHE A 96 -25.89 2.86 12.83
CA PHE A 96 -26.89 1.81 12.94
C PHE A 96 -27.25 1.54 14.41
N LYS A 97 -28.52 1.28 14.68
CA LYS A 97 -28.99 0.77 15.98
C LYS A 97 -29.13 -0.75 15.88
N LEU A 98 -28.70 -1.47 16.90
CA LEU A 98 -29.12 -2.87 17.04
C LEU A 98 -30.64 -2.87 17.31
N LYS A 99 -31.40 -3.63 16.53
CA LYS A 99 -32.82 -3.89 16.79
C LYS A 99 -32.97 -5.01 17.81
#